data_AF-A0A1H4VBX8-F1
#
_entry.id   AF-A0A1H4VBX8-F1
#
_cell.length_a   1.000
_cell.length_b   1.000
_cell.length_c   1.000
_cell.angle_alpha   90.00
_cell.angle_beta   90.00
_cell.angle_gamma   90.00
#
_symmetry.space_group_name_H-M   'P 1'
#
loop_
_entity.id
_entity.type
_entity.pdbx_description
1 polymer ?
#
loop_
_entity_poly.entity_id
_entity_poly.type
_entity_poly.pdbx_seq_one_letter_code
_entity_poly.pdbx_strand_id
1 'polypeptide(L)'
;MAGFDGVRATFWGEGPYGAPPPLTDAVVREAEHRLGVRLPASLLELLRDRNGGVVAEAWNAYPTDVPTSWSDDHVPFDLMRGIVEEDGDHFSILDSPYLVEEWGLPSPLVLLSGEGHWWIALDYRTCGAAGEPSVAWFDPGDATELPLAGDFRTFVEGLRASASFYDGQD
;
A
#
# COMPACT_ATOMS: atom_id res chain seq x y z
N MET A 1 8.03 18.54 -5.52
CA MET A 1 7.32 17.26 -5.37
C MET A 1 6.09 17.31 -6.25
N ALA A 2 5.78 16.25 -7.00
CA ALA A 2 4.53 16.19 -7.74
C ALA A 2 3.38 16.07 -6.73
N GLY A 3 2.30 16.84 -6.91
CA GLY A 3 1.08 16.62 -6.11
C GLY A 3 0.38 15.32 -6.52
N PHE A 4 -0.58 14.87 -5.72
CA PHE A 4 -1.26 13.59 -5.88
C PHE A 4 -1.71 13.29 -7.33
N ASP A 5 -2.36 14.25 -7.99
CA ASP A 5 -2.85 14.06 -9.37
C ASP A 5 -1.70 13.85 -10.38
N GLY A 6 -0.55 14.47 -10.14
CA GLY A 6 0.65 14.27 -10.96
C GLY A 6 1.27 12.88 -10.79
N VAL A 7 1.29 12.37 -9.55
CA VAL A 7 1.74 11.00 -9.28
C VAL A 7 0.75 10.00 -9.88
N ARG A 8 -0.54 10.14 -9.56
CA ARG A 8 -1.66 9.30 -10.01
C ARG A 8 -1.65 9.08 -11.53
N ALA A 9 -1.42 10.13 -12.32
CA ALA A 9 -1.38 10.06 -13.79
C ALA A 9 -0.30 9.10 -14.35
N THR A 10 0.72 8.76 -13.55
CA THR A 10 1.84 7.90 -13.95
C THR A 10 2.14 6.81 -12.92
N PHE A 11 1.19 6.54 -12.01
CA PHE A 11 1.42 5.67 -10.85
C PHE A 11 1.54 4.20 -11.23
N TRP A 12 0.75 3.73 -12.20
CA TRP A 12 0.69 2.32 -12.58
C TRP A 12 1.77 1.96 -13.60
N GLY A 13 2.54 0.91 -13.31
CA GLY A 13 3.53 0.33 -14.20
C GLY A 13 2.95 -0.82 -15.03
N GLU A 14 3.75 -1.34 -15.96
CA GLU A 14 3.41 -2.57 -16.69
C GLU A 14 3.91 -3.79 -15.91
N GLY A 15 3.18 -4.90 -15.97
CA GLY A 15 3.50 -6.10 -15.19
C GLY A 15 2.95 -7.37 -15.82
N PRO A 16 3.36 -8.55 -15.31
CA PRO A 16 2.89 -9.83 -15.81
C PRO A 16 1.43 -10.11 -15.47
N TYR A 17 0.88 -9.39 -14.48
CA TYR A 17 -0.51 -9.51 -14.05
C TYR A 17 -1.43 -8.85 -15.08
N GLY A 18 -2.47 -9.57 -15.51
CA GLY A 18 -3.52 -8.99 -16.34
C GLY A 18 -4.21 -7.82 -15.62
N ALA A 19 -4.89 -6.95 -16.37
CA ALA A 19 -5.65 -5.85 -15.77
C ALA A 19 -6.79 -6.43 -14.89
N PRO A 20 -6.82 -6.12 -13.58
CA PRO A 20 -7.89 -6.58 -12.71
C PRO A 20 -9.24 -5.96 -13.13
N PRO A 21 -10.38 -6.57 -12.75
CA PRO A 21 -11.69 -5.98 -13.01
C PRO A 21 -11.78 -4.54 -12.49
N PRO A 22 -12.41 -3.62 -13.25
CA PRO A 22 -12.59 -2.23 -12.82
C PRO A 22 -13.30 -2.13 -11.47
N LEU A 23 -12.84 -1.19 -10.64
CA LEU A 23 -13.42 -0.99 -9.32
C LEU A 23 -14.81 -0.34 -9.43
N THR A 24 -15.82 -0.98 -8.84
CA THR A 24 -17.19 -0.46 -8.78
C THR A 24 -17.58 -0.07 -7.35
N ASP A 25 -18.51 0.86 -7.20
CA ASP A 25 -18.97 1.28 -5.87
C ASP A 25 -19.63 0.13 -5.07
N ALA A 26 -20.17 -0.88 -5.75
CA ALA A 26 -20.71 -2.07 -5.09
C ALA A 26 -19.59 -2.90 -4.46
N VAL A 27 -18.51 -3.11 -5.20
CA VAL A 27 -17.31 -3.80 -4.72
C VAL A 27 -16.66 -3.03 -3.57
N VAL A 28 -16.58 -1.69 -3.66
CA VAL A 28 -16.07 -0.86 -2.57
C VAL A 28 -16.89 -1.01 -1.29
N ARG A 29 -18.23 -0.95 -1.39
CA ARG A 29 -19.10 -1.10 -0.21
C ARG A 29 -18.95 -2.47 0.45
N GLU A 30 -18.84 -3.52 -0.36
CA GLU A 30 -18.61 -4.87 0.16
C GLU A 30 -17.23 -5.00 0.82
N ALA A 31 -16.19 -4.43 0.20
CA ALA A 31 -14.85 -4.43 0.77
C ALA A 31 -14.78 -3.70 2.12
N GLU A 32 -15.34 -2.49 2.21
CA GLU A 32 -15.43 -1.74 3.47
C GLU A 32 -16.22 -2.52 4.54
N HIS A 33 -17.29 -3.22 4.13
CA HIS A 33 -18.09 -4.06 5.04
C HIS A 33 -17.26 -5.23 5.58
N ARG A 34 -16.58 -5.97 4.70
CA ARG A 34 -15.74 -7.13 5.05
C ARG A 34 -14.54 -6.76 5.90
N LEU A 35 -13.87 -5.65 5.57
CA LEU A 35 -12.72 -5.15 6.31
C LEU A 35 -13.13 -4.44 7.62
N GLY A 36 -14.40 -4.05 7.75
CA GLY A 36 -14.91 -3.32 8.90
C GLY A 36 -14.38 -1.89 9.02
N VAL A 37 -13.88 -1.31 7.93
CA VAL A 37 -13.29 0.05 7.89
C VAL A 37 -13.75 0.82 6.64
N ARG A 38 -13.70 2.15 6.71
CA ARG A 38 -13.84 3.06 5.57
C ARG A 38 -12.49 3.22 4.90
N LEU A 39 -12.43 3.00 3.59
CA LEU A 39 -11.19 3.14 2.83
C LEU A 39 -10.93 4.61 2.50
N PRO A 40 -9.66 5.08 2.51
CA PRO A 40 -9.31 6.44 2.14
C PRO A 40 -9.83 6.81 0.75
N ALA A 41 -10.36 8.03 0.60
CA ALA A 41 -10.87 8.49 -0.70
C ALA A 41 -9.77 8.48 -1.78
N SER A 42 -8.55 8.88 -1.42
CA SER A 42 -7.38 8.88 -2.31
C SER A 42 -6.95 7.46 -2.74
N LEU A 43 -7.13 6.45 -1.87
CA LEU A 43 -6.93 5.05 -2.24
C LEU A 43 -7.92 4.64 -3.33
N LEU A 44 -9.20 4.94 -3.13
CA LEU A 44 -10.26 4.59 -4.09
C LEU A 44 -10.08 5.33 -5.42
N GLU A 45 -9.54 6.55 -5.42
CA GLU A 45 -9.19 7.27 -6.64
C GLU A 45 -8.11 6.56 -7.47
N LEU A 46 -7.03 6.08 -6.85
CA LEU A 46 -6.01 5.29 -7.55
C LEU A 46 -6.57 3.96 -8.05
N LEU A 47 -7.32 3.25 -7.21
CA LEU A 47 -7.86 1.93 -7.55
C LEU A 47 -8.93 1.98 -8.65
N ARG A 48 -9.58 3.14 -8.84
CA ARG A 48 -10.49 3.37 -9.97
C ARG A 48 -9.75 3.53 -11.30
N ASP A 49 -8.51 4.02 -11.31
CA ASP A 49 -7.70 4.07 -12.52
C ASP A 49 -7.20 2.67 -12.91
N ARG A 50 -6.78 1.89 -11.91
CA ARG A 50 -6.45 0.48 -12.05
C ARG A 50 -6.57 -0.19 -10.68
N ASN A 51 -7.27 -1.31 -10.61
CA ASN A 51 -7.63 -1.94 -9.34
C ASN A 51 -6.53 -2.86 -8.81
N GLY A 52 -5.33 -2.30 -8.59
CA GLY A 52 -4.13 -3.02 -8.15
C GLY A 52 -3.19 -3.40 -9.30
N GLY A 53 -1.98 -3.83 -8.92
CA GLY A 53 -0.93 -4.25 -9.84
C GLY A 53 0.42 -3.58 -9.56
N VAL A 54 1.31 -3.63 -10.55
CA VAL A 54 2.67 -3.09 -10.47
C VAL A 54 2.64 -1.57 -10.38
N VAL A 55 3.41 -1.02 -9.46
CA VAL A 55 3.68 0.42 -9.32
C VAL A 55 4.83 0.79 -10.25
N ALA A 56 4.70 1.90 -10.97
CA ALA A 56 5.70 2.34 -11.93
C ALA A 56 7.05 2.61 -11.26
N GLU A 57 8.14 2.38 -11.99
CA GLU A 57 9.52 2.57 -11.49
C GLU A 57 9.80 3.99 -10.99
N ALA A 58 9.02 4.99 -11.43
CA ALA A 58 9.13 6.36 -10.94
C ALA A 58 8.65 6.55 -9.48
N TRP A 59 7.91 5.57 -8.93
CA TRP A 59 7.15 5.69 -7.68
C TRP A 59 7.21 4.43 -6.79
N ASN A 60 8.09 3.47 -7.10
CA ASN A 60 8.12 2.14 -6.48
C ASN A 60 8.87 2.06 -5.13
N ALA A 61 9.14 3.18 -4.47
CA ALA A 61 9.76 3.23 -3.15
C ALA A 61 9.29 4.44 -2.33
N TYR A 62 9.34 4.30 -1.00
CA TYR A 62 9.08 5.39 -0.07
C TYR A 62 10.32 5.68 0.80
N PRO A 63 10.80 6.93 0.89
CA PRO A 63 11.99 7.27 1.66
C PRO A 63 11.75 7.11 3.18
N THR A 64 12.78 6.70 3.90
CA THR A 64 12.78 6.61 5.37
C THR A 64 14.04 7.28 5.94
N ASP A 65 13.91 7.95 7.08
CA ASP A 65 15.07 8.57 7.78
C ASP A 65 15.78 7.59 8.73
N VAL A 66 15.25 6.38 8.87
CA VAL A 66 15.80 5.31 9.70
C VAL A 66 15.89 4.01 8.90
N PRO A 67 16.92 3.17 9.17
CA PRO A 67 17.03 1.86 8.55
C PRO A 67 15.86 0.94 8.89
N THR A 68 15.51 0.11 7.92
CA THR A 68 14.59 -1.02 8.07
C THR A 68 15.34 -2.32 7.75
N SER A 69 14.68 -3.46 7.90
CA SER A 69 15.22 -4.75 7.44
C SER A 69 15.40 -4.83 5.91
N TRP A 70 14.77 -3.91 5.16
CA TRP A 70 14.89 -3.85 3.71
C TRP A 70 16.07 -3.00 3.23
N SER A 71 16.18 -1.77 3.73
CA SER A 71 17.22 -0.81 3.34
C SER A 71 17.45 0.25 4.42
N ASP A 72 18.56 0.98 4.29
CA ASP A 72 18.98 2.02 5.22
C ASP A 72 18.14 3.31 5.13
N ASP A 73 17.55 3.59 3.96
CA ASP A 73 16.95 4.89 3.65
C ASP A 73 15.62 4.85 2.86
N HIS A 74 15.08 3.66 2.60
CA HIS A 74 13.79 3.49 1.94
C HIS A 74 13.13 2.13 2.18
N VAL A 75 11.84 2.06 1.86
CA VAL A 75 11.04 0.83 1.81
C VAL A 75 10.44 0.62 0.42
N PRO A 76 10.23 -0.63 -0.04
CA PRO A 76 9.70 -0.93 -1.35
C PRO A 76 8.19 -0.68 -1.42
N PHE A 77 7.71 -0.23 -2.58
CA PHE A 77 6.29 -0.15 -2.89
C PHE A 77 6.08 -0.41 -4.40
N ASP A 78 6.63 -1.52 -4.89
CA ASP A 78 6.64 -1.93 -6.29
C ASP A 78 5.35 -2.61 -6.75
N LEU A 79 4.50 -3.01 -5.80
CA LEU A 79 3.19 -3.59 -6.04
C LEU A 79 2.17 -2.94 -5.10
N MET A 80 0.97 -2.68 -5.63
CA MET A 80 -0.18 -2.26 -4.84
C MET A 80 -1.32 -3.27 -4.97
N ARG A 81 -1.83 -3.73 -3.83
CA ARG A 81 -2.96 -4.64 -3.72
C ARG A 81 -4.25 -3.96 -4.19
N GLY A 82 -5.08 -4.71 -4.90
CA GLY A 82 -6.38 -4.27 -5.39
C GLY A 82 -7.53 -4.61 -4.45
N ILE A 83 -8.74 -4.24 -4.82
CA ILE A 83 -9.98 -4.80 -4.27
C ILE A 83 -10.50 -5.81 -5.28
N VAL A 84 -9.95 -7.01 -5.21
CA VAL A 84 -10.26 -8.11 -6.11
C VAL A 84 -10.86 -9.26 -5.31
N GLU A 85 -11.92 -9.85 -5.82
CA GLU A 85 -12.40 -11.13 -5.31
C GLU A 85 -11.41 -12.23 -5.72
N GLU A 86 -11.40 -13.35 -5.00
CA GLU A 86 -10.48 -14.48 -5.21
C GLU A 86 -10.37 -14.89 -6.70
N ASP A 87 -9.31 -14.43 -7.38
CA ASP A 87 -9.04 -14.72 -8.81
C ASP A 87 -7.67 -15.41 -9.00
N GLY A 88 -6.95 -15.68 -7.91
CA GLY A 88 -5.66 -16.41 -7.90
C GLY A 88 -4.46 -15.68 -8.52
N ASP A 89 -4.72 -14.75 -9.43
CA ASP A 89 -3.70 -14.02 -10.20
C ASP A 89 -3.40 -12.61 -9.64
N HIS A 90 -4.19 -12.14 -8.67
CA HIS A 90 -4.09 -10.78 -8.12
C HIS A 90 -4.10 -10.77 -6.59
N PHE A 91 -3.34 -9.85 -6.03
CA PHE A 91 -3.27 -9.66 -4.58
C PHE A 91 -4.37 -8.71 -4.12
N SER A 92 -5.16 -9.15 -3.14
CA SER A 92 -6.29 -8.38 -2.62
C SER A 92 -5.98 -7.75 -1.27
N ILE A 93 -6.51 -6.54 -1.03
CA ILE A 93 -6.57 -5.97 0.30
C ILE A 93 -7.58 -6.73 1.18
N LEU A 94 -8.49 -7.51 0.58
CA LEU A 94 -9.49 -8.31 1.30
C LEU A 94 -8.85 -9.46 2.10
N ASP A 95 -7.61 -9.83 1.75
CA ASP A 95 -6.82 -10.82 2.47
C ASP A 95 -6.26 -10.28 3.79
N SER A 96 -6.38 -8.96 4.05
CA SER A 96 -5.78 -8.30 5.22
C SER A 96 -6.13 -8.98 6.54
N PRO A 97 -7.39 -9.33 6.87
CA PRO A 97 -7.70 -9.95 8.16
C PRO A 97 -6.96 -11.28 8.37
N TYR A 98 -6.90 -12.12 7.33
CA TYR A 98 -6.19 -13.39 7.36
C TYR A 98 -4.68 -13.18 7.51
N LEU A 99 -4.09 -12.29 6.70
CA LEU A 99 -2.65 -12.03 6.73
C LEU A 99 -2.20 -11.33 8.03
N VAL A 100 -3.03 -10.45 8.58
CA VAL A 100 -2.78 -9.82 9.88
C VAL A 100 -2.72 -10.87 10.99
N GLU A 101 -3.63 -11.83 10.99
CA GLU A 101 -3.61 -12.94 11.95
C GLU A 101 -2.40 -13.88 11.73
N GLU A 102 -2.18 -14.32 10.50
CA GLU A 102 -1.11 -15.26 10.11
C GLU A 102 0.28 -14.74 10.52
N TRP A 103 0.52 -13.44 10.32
CA TRP A 103 1.82 -12.81 10.60
C TRP A 103 1.89 -12.13 11.97
N GLY A 104 0.85 -12.27 12.81
CA GLY A 104 0.82 -11.68 14.15
C GLY A 104 0.93 -10.15 14.16
N LEU A 105 0.46 -9.50 13.09
CA LEU A 105 0.46 -8.05 12.96
C LEU A 105 -0.54 -7.42 13.93
N PRO A 106 -0.34 -6.15 14.32
CA PRO A 106 -1.34 -5.45 15.08
C PRO A 106 -2.61 -5.23 14.24
N SER A 107 -3.74 -4.90 14.89
CA SER A 107 -5.04 -4.80 14.25
C SER A 107 -5.85 -3.63 14.83
N PRO A 108 -6.68 -2.92 14.04
CA PRO A 108 -7.00 -3.18 12.62
C PRO A 108 -6.04 -2.54 11.61
N LEU A 109 -5.62 -3.32 10.62
CA LEU A 109 -4.82 -2.89 9.47
C LEU A 109 -5.47 -3.31 8.14
N VAL A 110 -5.19 -2.54 7.08
CA VAL A 110 -5.45 -2.95 5.69
C VAL A 110 -4.13 -2.94 4.91
N LEU A 111 -3.69 -4.11 4.45
CA LEU A 111 -2.40 -4.32 3.81
C LEU A 111 -2.44 -3.82 2.37
N LEU A 112 -1.56 -2.87 2.02
CA LEU A 112 -1.44 -2.27 0.70
C LEU A 112 -0.40 -2.98 -0.16
N SER A 113 0.68 -3.46 0.46
CA SER A 113 1.78 -4.17 -0.18
C SER A 113 2.54 -5.03 0.83
N GLY A 114 3.30 -6.01 0.35
CA GLY A 114 4.10 -6.90 1.20
C GLY A 114 3.97 -8.38 0.85
N GLU A 115 4.92 -9.16 1.36
CA GLU A 115 5.14 -10.57 1.02
C GLU A 115 5.42 -11.47 2.25
N GLY A 116 5.04 -11.03 3.45
CA GLY A 116 5.16 -11.81 4.70
C GLY A 116 6.32 -11.38 5.59
N HIS A 117 7.49 -11.14 5.01
CA HIS A 117 8.64 -10.60 5.75
C HIS A 117 8.49 -9.13 6.08
N TRP A 118 7.68 -8.41 5.32
CA TRP A 118 7.38 -7.02 5.53
C TRP A 118 6.01 -6.67 4.95
N TRP A 119 5.42 -5.59 5.47
CA TRP A 119 4.12 -5.08 5.04
C TRP A 119 4.09 -3.56 5.07
N ILE A 120 3.42 -2.96 4.08
CA ILE A 120 2.98 -1.57 4.12
C ILE A 120 1.46 -1.59 4.24
N ALA A 121 0.93 -0.92 5.26
CA ALA A 121 -0.49 -0.98 5.58
C ALA A 121 -1.08 0.36 6.00
N LEU A 122 -2.38 0.49 5.78
CA LEU A 122 -3.22 1.50 6.44
C LEU A 122 -3.43 1.08 7.89
N ASP A 123 -3.06 1.95 8.82
CA ASP A 123 -3.19 1.72 10.26
C ASP A 123 -4.38 2.49 10.86
N TYR A 124 -5.41 1.74 11.23
CA TYR A 124 -6.65 2.28 11.78
C TYR A 124 -6.69 2.27 13.31
N ARG A 125 -5.64 1.78 14.00
CA ARG A 125 -5.64 1.63 15.46
C ARG A 125 -5.93 2.93 16.21
N THR A 126 -5.44 4.05 15.66
CA THR A 126 -5.58 5.37 16.28
C THR A 126 -6.83 6.11 15.81
N CYS A 127 -7.11 6.12 14.50
CA CYS A 127 -8.22 6.90 13.92
C CYS A 127 -9.58 6.18 14.02
N GLY A 128 -9.59 4.86 14.26
CA GLY A 128 -10.77 4.03 14.24
C GLY A 128 -11.32 3.77 12.83
N ALA A 129 -12.29 2.86 12.74
CA ALA A 129 -12.83 2.32 11.49
C ALA A 129 -13.41 3.35 10.50
N ALA A 130 -13.74 4.57 10.93
CA ALA A 130 -14.30 5.61 10.07
C ALA A 130 -13.39 6.84 9.92
N GLY A 131 -12.18 6.80 10.52
CA GLY A 131 -11.20 7.88 10.44
C GLY A 131 -10.29 7.77 9.22
N GLU A 132 -9.42 8.77 9.05
CA GLU A 132 -8.35 8.75 8.05
C GLU A 132 -7.14 8.00 8.66
N PRO A 133 -6.77 6.81 8.14
CA PRO A 133 -5.66 6.02 8.67
C PRO A 133 -4.30 6.56 8.21
N SER A 134 -3.30 6.42 9.08
CA SER A 134 -1.90 6.60 8.68
C SER A 134 -1.41 5.43 7.82
N VAL A 135 -0.30 5.61 7.11
CA VAL A 135 0.42 4.53 6.43
C VAL A 135 1.67 4.19 7.22
N ALA A 136 1.91 2.90 7.47
CA ALA A 136 3.07 2.42 8.21
C ALA A 136 3.68 1.16 7.59
N TRP A 137 4.97 0.99 7.83
CA TRP A 137 5.74 -0.22 7.57
C TRP A 137 5.70 -1.14 8.79
N PHE A 138 5.63 -2.45 8.55
CA PHE A 138 5.66 -3.49 9.56
C PHE A 138 6.63 -4.59 9.14
N ASP A 139 7.51 -4.98 10.04
CA ASP A 139 8.32 -6.19 9.94
C ASP A 139 7.99 -7.10 11.14
N PRO A 140 7.26 -8.20 10.95
CA PRO A 140 6.92 -9.12 12.02
C PRO A 140 8.11 -9.98 12.48
N GLY A 141 9.15 -10.16 11.65
CA GLY A 141 10.35 -10.91 12.01
C GLY A 141 11.21 -10.18 13.03
N ASP A 142 11.38 -8.87 12.83
CA ASP A 142 12.13 -7.98 13.73
C ASP A 142 11.23 -7.19 14.70
N ALA A 143 9.92 -7.46 14.70
CA ALA A 143 8.90 -6.76 15.49
C ALA A 143 9.00 -5.22 15.40
N THR A 144 9.31 -4.72 14.19
CA THR A 144 9.54 -3.30 13.93
C THR A 144 8.33 -2.68 13.24
N GLU A 145 7.88 -1.55 13.74
CA GLU A 145 6.81 -0.74 13.15
C GLU A 145 7.35 0.68 12.88
N LEU A 146 7.19 1.19 11.67
CA LEU A 146 7.66 2.52 11.29
C LEU A 146 6.53 3.31 10.60
N PRO A 147 6.07 4.43 11.20
CA PRO A 147 5.16 5.35 10.52
C PRO A 147 5.81 5.93 9.26
N LEU A 148 5.11 5.85 8.13
CA LEU A 148 5.59 6.38 6.85
C LEU A 148 4.90 7.72 6.54
N ALA A 149 3.57 7.79 6.66
CA ALA A 149 2.82 9.01 6.39
C ALA A 149 1.56 9.11 7.26
N GLY A 150 1.08 10.33 7.48
CA GLY A 150 -0.13 10.60 8.27
C GLY A 150 -1.43 10.15 7.59
N ASP A 151 -1.41 9.98 6.27
CA ASP A 151 -2.54 9.53 5.46
C ASP A 151 -2.05 8.94 4.12
N PHE A 152 -2.93 8.25 3.40
CA PHE A 152 -2.59 7.60 2.14
C PHE A 152 -2.24 8.60 1.02
N ARG A 153 -2.82 9.80 1.01
CA ARG A 153 -2.51 10.80 -0.02
C ARG A 153 -1.07 11.29 0.13
N THR A 154 -0.69 11.65 1.34
CA THR A 154 0.66 12.09 1.70
C THR A 154 1.68 10.98 1.44
N PHE A 155 1.32 9.72 1.67
CA PHE A 155 2.15 8.58 1.29
C PHE A 155 2.43 8.55 -0.21
N VAL A 156 1.39 8.61 -1.05
CA VAL A 156 1.54 8.58 -2.52
C VAL A 156 2.37 9.77 -3.05
N GLU A 157 2.17 10.98 -2.52
CA GLU A 157 2.96 12.16 -2.89
C GLU A 157 4.45 12.04 -2.49
N GLY A 158 4.74 11.24 -1.46
CA GLY A 158 6.09 10.97 -0.97
C GLY A 158 6.86 9.92 -1.77
N LEU A 159 6.19 9.11 -2.60
CA LEU A 159 6.82 8.04 -3.37
C LEU A 159 7.89 8.56 -4.34
N ARG A 160 8.93 7.75 -4.54
CA ARG A 160 10.09 8.04 -5.41
C ARG A 160 10.48 6.80 -6.20
N ALA A 161 11.35 7.00 -7.18
CA ALA A 161 12.00 5.92 -7.89
C ALA A 161 13.01 5.24 -6.98
N SER A 162 12.94 3.92 -6.84
CA SER A 162 13.91 3.14 -6.08
C SER A 162 15.34 3.36 -6.59
N ALA A 163 15.51 3.51 -7.92
CA ALA A 163 16.81 3.81 -8.54
C ALA A 163 17.51 5.06 -7.95
N SER A 164 16.73 6.07 -7.53
CA SER A 164 17.29 7.32 -7.00
C SER A 164 18.01 7.17 -5.64
N PHE A 165 17.81 6.05 -4.95
CA PHE A 165 18.50 5.72 -3.69
C PHE A 165 19.86 5.03 -3.92
N TYR A 166 20.10 4.51 -5.12
CA TYR A 166 21.35 3.81 -5.46
C TYR A 166 22.35 4.69 -6.23
N ASP A 167 21.90 5.82 -6.79
CA ASP A 167 22.68 6.73 -7.66
C ASP A 167 23.76 7.57 -6.93
N GLY A 168 24.25 7.12 -5.77
CA GLY A 168 25.24 7.83 -4.95
C GLY A 168 26.30 6.95 -4.28
N GLN A 169 26.35 5.65 -4.58
CA GLN A 169 27.39 4.74 -4.09
C GLN A 169 28.50 4.57 -5.15
N ASP A 170 29.35 5.59 -5.29
CA ASP A 170 30.67 5.51 -5.95
C ASP A 170 31.78 5.81 -4.93
#